data_AF-A0AAN7LC37-F1
#
_entry.id   AF-A0AAN7LC37-F1
#
_cell.length_a   1.000
_cell.length_b   1.000
_cell.length_c   1.000
_cell.angle_alpha   90.00
_cell.angle_beta   90.00
_cell.angle_gamma   90.00
#
_symmetry.space_group_name_H-M   'P 1'
#
loop_
_entity.id
_entity.type
_entity.pdbx_description
1 polymer ?
#
loop_
_entity_poly.entity_id
_entity_poly.type
_entity_poly.pdbx_seq_one_letter_code
_entity_poly.pdbx_strand_id
1 'polypeptide(L)'
;MLSPQDYFGGNALLFSSQKDAYISPKIGIGVAVHNSDIYSPGISLLELENKEWIDVKAYSSDGSYYKLAAYMKTTSDRTKVIHFQPHTLFINRVGSSICLQQCDSQKVQWIHPIDPPKVYPWESSAKDESLMVLVDGYKWSSPFSVSNEGVMCVCLQKEIGGDGVQLRIQVRSGVKGSHYEVIFRPNSFSSPYRIEN
;
A
#
# COMPACT_ATOMS: atom_id res chain seq x y z
N MET A 1 -58.40 50.20 1.96
CA MET A 1 -57.68 49.18 1.17
C MET A 1 -56.21 49.30 1.53
N LEU A 2 -55.68 48.33 2.28
CA LEU A 2 -54.30 48.30 2.76
C LEU A 2 -53.55 47.18 2.03
N SER A 3 -52.32 47.47 1.63
CA SER A 3 -51.45 46.64 0.78
C SER A 3 -51.12 45.28 1.42
N PRO A 4 -50.99 44.20 0.63
CA PRO A 4 -50.77 42.85 1.14
C PRO A 4 -49.29 42.60 1.47
N GLN A 5 -48.76 43.24 2.52
CA GLN A 5 -47.41 42.95 3.04
C GLN A 5 -47.37 42.53 4.52
N ASP A 6 -48.52 42.43 5.21
CA ASP A 6 -48.56 42.10 6.65
C ASP A 6 -48.95 40.64 6.95
N TYR A 7 -48.48 39.69 6.15
CA TYR A 7 -48.49 38.28 6.53
C TYR A 7 -47.17 37.67 6.10
N PHE A 8 -46.24 37.53 7.03
CA PHE A 8 -45.35 36.37 7.25
C PHE A 8 -44.31 36.77 8.30
N GLY A 9 -44.78 36.97 9.53
CA GLY A 9 -43.94 36.84 10.71
C GLY A 9 -43.61 35.36 10.90
N GLY A 10 -42.42 34.98 10.45
CA GLY A 10 -41.83 33.68 10.69
C GLY A 10 -40.36 33.77 10.36
N ASN A 11 -39.49 33.44 11.32
CA ASN A 11 -38.05 33.36 11.14
C ASN A 11 -37.69 32.43 9.97
N ALA A 12 -37.71 32.95 8.76
CA ALA A 12 -36.95 32.40 7.66
C ALA A 12 -35.51 32.83 7.92
N LEU A 13 -34.84 32.07 8.79
CA LEU A 13 -33.39 31.91 8.67
C LEU A 13 -33.19 31.49 7.22
N LEU A 14 -32.74 32.45 6.41
CA LEU A 14 -32.15 32.19 5.11
C LEU A 14 -31.21 31.03 5.35
N PHE A 15 -31.56 29.86 4.82
CA PHE A 15 -30.62 28.75 4.70
C PHE A 15 -29.52 29.29 3.80
N SER A 16 -28.50 29.90 4.41
CA SER A 16 -27.23 30.07 3.78
C SER A 16 -26.86 28.68 3.30
N SER A 17 -26.77 28.55 1.98
CA SER A 17 -26.26 27.37 1.32
C SER A 17 -25.07 26.85 2.15
N GLN A 18 -25.25 25.72 2.83
CA GLN A 18 -24.20 24.95 3.51
C GLN A 18 -23.19 24.49 2.46
N LYS A 19 -22.42 25.43 1.90
CA LYS A 19 -21.44 25.17 0.87
C LYS A 19 -20.07 24.83 1.44
N ASP A 20 -19.89 24.95 2.74
CA ASP A 20 -18.68 24.53 3.45
C ASP A 20 -19.07 23.67 4.67
N ALA A 21 -19.55 22.45 4.40
CA ALA A 21 -19.57 21.41 5.42
C ALA A 21 -18.12 20.97 5.69
N TYR A 22 -17.37 21.78 6.44
CA TYR A 22 -16.02 21.43 6.86
C TYR A 22 -16.06 20.09 7.59
N ILE A 23 -15.37 19.09 7.04
CA ILE A 23 -15.16 17.81 7.73
C ILE A 23 -14.44 18.14 9.05
N SER A 24 -15.06 17.80 10.17
CA SER A 24 -14.48 18.05 11.49
C SER A 24 -13.13 17.33 11.60
N PRO A 25 -12.03 18.02 11.96
CA PRO A 25 -10.73 17.37 12.17
C PRO A 25 -10.75 16.41 13.38
N LYS A 26 -11.85 16.38 14.15
CA LYS A 26 -12.03 15.51 15.33
C LYS A 26 -12.53 14.10 14.99
N ILE A 27 -12.94 13.85 13.75
CA ILE A 27 -13.42 12.54 13.32
C ILE A 27 -12.34 11.86 12.48
N GLY A 28 -12.06 10.61 12.82
CA GLY A 28 -11.13 9.79 12.07
C GLY A 28 -11.53 8.32 12.03
N ILE A 29 -10.76 7.54 11.28
CA ILE A 29 -10.96 6.10 11.09
C ILE A 29 -9.70 5.38 11.56
N GLY A 30 -9.88 4.36 12.40
CA GLY A 30 -8.84 3.37 12.70
C GLY A 30 -9.11 2.08 11.93
N VAL A 31 -8.05 1.36 11.56
CA VAL A 31 -8.13 0.10 10.81
C VAL A 31 -7.38 -0.99 11.56
N ALA A 32 -7.93 -2.19 11.55
CA ALA A 32 -7.32 -3.41 12.07
C ALA A 32 -7.57 -4.57 11.11
N VAL A 33 -6.74 -5.60 11.19
CA VAL A 33 -6.98 -6.88 10.49
C VAL A 33 -8.17 -7.59 11.13
N HIS A 34 -8.80 -8.53 10.42
CA HIS A 34 -9.88 -9.34 10.99
C HIS A 34 -9.42 -9.98 12.32
N ASN A 35 -10.30 -9.97 13.33
CA ASN A 35 -10.05 -10.51 14.67
C ASN A 35 -8.86 -9.88 15.42
N SER A 36 -8.55 -8.60 15.14
CA SER A 36 -7.56 -7.81 15.89
C SER A 36 -8.23 -6.67 16.65
N ASP A 37 -7.88 -6.54 17.93
CA ASP A 37 -8.28 -5.41 18.79
C ASP A 37 -7.23 -4.27 18.76
N ILE A 38 -6.18 -4.43 17.97
CA ILE A 38 -5.11 -3.44 17.82
C ILE A 38 -5.42 -2.60 16.58
N TYR A 39 -5.92 -1.40 16.81
CA TYR A 39 -6.27 -0.45 15.75
C TYR A 39 -5.08 0.46 15.40
N SER A 40 -5.00 0.83 14.13
CA SER A 40 -4.10 1.89 13.68
C SER A 40 -4.36 3.21 14.42
N PRO A 41 -3.39 4.13 14.47
CA PRO A 41 -3.67 5.53 14.77
C PRO A 41 -4.85 6.04 13.91
N GLY A 42 -5.69 6.88 14.49
CA GLY A 42 -6.86 7.42 13.80
C GLY A 42 -6.47 8.31 12.63
N ILE A 43 -6.96 7.98 11.43
CA ILE A 43 -6.75 8.75 10.21
C ILE A 43 -7.82 9.83 10.15
N SER A 44 -7.44 11.10 10.16
CA SER A 44 -8.40 12.21 10.08
C SER A 44 -9.13 12.21 8.74
N LEU A 45 -10.47 12.32 8.78
CA LEU A 45 -11.26 12.42 7.55
C LEU A 45 -10.94 13.70 6.76
N LEU A 46 -10.60 14.78 7.45
CA LEU A 46 -10.16 16.02 6.82
C LEU A 46 -8.81 15.84 6.12
N GLU A 47 -7.91 15.05 6.72
CA GLU A 47 -6.61 14.75 6.09
C GLU A 47 -6.79 13.90 4.83
N LEU A 48 -7.67 12.90 4.89
CA LEU A 48 -7.96 12.01 3.78
C LEU A 48 -8.65 12.71 2.60
N GLU A 49 -9.40 13.78 2.87
CA GLU A 49 -10.01 14.63 1.83
C GLU A 49 -8.97 15.49 1.10
N ASN A 50 -7.92 15.91 1.79
CA ASN A 50 -6.91 16.84 1.27
C ASN A 50 -5.69 16.14 0.65
N LYS A 51 -5.52 14.84 0.89
CA LYS A 51 -4.45 14.02 0.31
C LYS A 51 -5.01 13.10 -0.75
N GLU A 52 -4.20 12.83 -1.78
CA GLU A 52 -4.55 11.83 -2.79
C GLU A 52 -4.71 10.44 -2.14
N TRP A 53 -3.87 10.14 -1.15
CA TRP A 53 -3.88 8.90 -0.40
C TRP A 53 -3.05 9.03 0.90
N ILE A 54 -3.24 8.09 1.83
CA ILE A 54 -2.56 8.00 3.11
C ILE A 54 -2.15 6.56 3.38
N ASP A 55 -0.92 6.36 3.87
CA ASP A 55 -0.43 5.06 4.31
C ASP A 55 -1.01 4.68 5.67
N VAL A 56 -1.53 3.45 5.76
CA VAL A 56 -2.19 2.92 6.95
C VAL A 56 -1.60 1.56 7.29
N LYS A 57 -1.26 1.35 8.57
CA LYS A 57 -0.85 0.04 9.09
C LYS A 57 -2.05 -0.62 9.76
N ALA A 58 -2.58 -1.68 9.16
CA ALA A 58 -3.60 -2.51 9.77
C ALA A 58 -2.93 -3.61 10.59
N TYR A 59 -3.03 -3.53 11.92
CA TYR A 59 -2.37 -4.47 12.83
C TYR A 59 -3.19 -5.74 13.04
N SER A 60 -2.47 -6.84 13.23
CA SER A 60 -2.97 -8.16 13.60
C SER A 60 -2.60 -8.47 15.06
N SER A 61 -3.36 -9.37 15.69
CA SER A 61 -3.15 -9.78 17.09
C SER A 61 -1.80 -10.45 17.34
N ASP A 62 -1.13 -10.96 16.30
CA ASP A 62 0.21 -11.55 16.37
C ASP A 62 1.34 -10.50 16.33
N GLY A 63 1.01 -9.21 16.36
CA GLY A 63 1.96 -8.09 16.30
C GLY A 63 2.47 -7.78 14.89
N SER A 64 2.02 -8.53 13.87
CA SER A 64 2.26 -8.19 12.48
C SER A 64 1.31 -7.09 12.00
N TYR A 65 1.61 -6.46 10.86
CA TYR A 65 0.71 -5.53 10.20
C TYR A 65 0.78 -5.64 8.68
N TYR A 66 -0.31 -5.24 8.06
CA TYR A 66 -0.36 -5.04 6.61
C TYR A 66 -0.36 -3.55 6.30
N LYS A 67 0.41 -3.16 5.30
CA LYS A 67 0.40 -1.80 4.78
C LYS A 67 -0.73 -1.65 3.76
N LEU A 68 -1.57 -0.65 3.99
CA LEU A 68 -2.68 -0.27 3.14
C LEU A 68 -2.51 1.17 2.68
N ALA A 69 -3.10 1.48 1.54
CA ALA A 69 -3.31 2.81 1.03
C ALA A 69 -4.79 3.15 1.22
N ALA A 70 -5.08 4.21 1.96
CA ALA A 70 -6.42 4.76 2.12
C ALA A 70 -6.58 5.98 1.23
N TYR A 71 -7.69 6.10 0.50
CA TYR A 71 -8.01 7.28 -0.30
C TYR A 71 -9.52 7.52 -0.34
N MET A 72 -9.91 8.77 -0.61
CA MET A 72 -11.30 9.16 -0.68
C MET A 72 -11.70 9.51 -2.12
N LYS A 73 -12.81 8.95 -2.58
CA LYS A 73 -13.38 9.25 -3.90
C LYS A 73 -14.82 9.75 -3.77
N THR A 74 -15.08 10.91 -4.34
CA THR A 74 -16.44 11.43 -4.48
C THR A 74 -17.18 10.62 -5.54
N THR A 75 -18.28 9.95 -5.15
CA THR A 75 -19.10 9.13 -6.04
C THR A 75 -20.36 9.87 -6.49
N SER A 76 -20.86 10.80 -5.67
CA SER A 76 -21.95 11.72 -5.98
C SER A 76 -21.71 13.07 -5.28
N ASP A 77 -22.56 14.06 -5.55
CA ASP A 77 -22.54 15.38 -4.91
C ASP A 77 -22.62 15.33 -3.37
N ARG A 78 -23.17 14.24 -2.81
CA ARG A 78 -23.39 14.08 -1.36
C ARG A 78 -22.67 12.88 -0.74
N THR A 79 -21.94 12.09 -1.53
CA THR A 79 -21.33 10.84 -1.04
C THR A 79 -19.87 10.75 -1.42
N LYS A 80 -19.03 10.72 -0.37
CA LYS A 80 -17.62 10.36 -0.46
C LYS A 80 -17.44 8.93 0.03
N VAL A 81 -16.71 8.13 -0.74
CA VAL A 81 -16.41 6.73 -0.43
C VAL A 81 -14.94 6.64 -0.06
N ILE A 82 -14.65 5.98 1.04
CA ILE A 82 -13.29 5.71 1.48
C ILE A 82 -12.91 4.32 0.99
N HIS A 83 -11.82 4.26 0.25
CA HIS A 83 -11.29 3.05 -0.31
C HIS A 83 -10.01 2.66 0.43
N PHE A 84 -9.87 1.38 0.72
CA PHE A 84 -8.63 0.78 1.18
C PHE A 84 -8.14 -0.19 0.12
N GLN A 85 -6.87 -0.13 -0.19
CA GLN A 85 -6.21 -1.09 -1.07
C GLN A 85 -4.85 -1.48 -0.50
N PRO A 86 -4.29 -2.64 -0.86
CA PRO A 86 -2.92 -2.98 -0.54
C PRO A 86 -1.94 -1.86 -0.91
N HIS A 87 -1.03 -1.51 0.01
CA HIS A 87 0.04 -0.55 -0.31
C HIS A 87 1.02 -1.16 -1.33
N THR A 88 1.46 -2.40 -1.10
CA THR A 88 2.42 -3.09 -1.96
C THR A 88 1.96 -4.50 -2.27
N LEU A 89 2.04 -4.89 -3.53
CA LEU A 89 1.88 -6.27 -3.98
C LEU A 89 3.19 -6.82 -4.53
N PHE A 90 3.54 -8.02 -4.11
CA PHE A 90 4.75 -8.73 -4.50
C PHE A 90 4.42 -9.75 -5.59
N ILE A 91 5.17 -9.70 -6.68
CA ILE A 91 4.93 -10.49 -7.90
C ILE A 91 6.20 -11.24 -8.27
N ASN A 92 6.14 -12.57 -8.24
CA ASN A 92 7.25 -13.41 -8.65
C ASN A 92 7.23 -13.65 -10.16
N ARG A 93 8.25 -13.17 -10.87
CA ARG A 93 8.53 -13.43 -12.30
C ARG A 93 9.92 -14.04 -12.51
N VAL A 94 10.48 -14.66 -11.48
CA VAL A 94 11.80 -15.30 -11.51
C VAL A 94 11.80 -16.61 -12.30
N GLY A 95 10.66 -17.32 -12.29
CA GLY A 95 10.53 -18.66 -12.87
C GLY A 95 10.77 -19.79 -11.86
N SER A 96 11.21 -19.46 -10.65
CA SER A 96 11.32 -20.36 -9.50
C SER A 96 10.73 -19.69 -8.24
N SER A 97 10.43 -20.49 -7.21
CA SER A 97 9.93 -19.96 -5.94
C SER A 97 10.97 -19.06 -5.27
N ILE A 98 10.50 -17.95 -4.71
CA ILE A 98 11.32 -17.04 -3.91
C ILE A 98 10.79 -17.00 -2.48
N CYS A 99 11.68 -16.74 -1.54
CA CYS A 99 11.32 -16.51 -0.14
C CYS A 99 11.73 -15.10 0.26
N LEU A 100 10.81 -14.37 0.88
CA LEU A 100 11.05 -13.04 1.44
C LEU A 100 11.14 -13.10 2.95
N GLN A 101 12.05 -12.34 3.52
CA GLN A 101 12.22 -12.19 4.96
C GLN A 101 12.49 -10.72 5.28
N GLN A 102 11.83 -10.18 6.29
CA GLN A 102 12.16 -8.86 6.82
C GLN A 102 13.46 -8.96 7.62
N CYS A 103 14.33 -7.97 7.49
CA CYS A 103 15.54 -7.92 8.31
C CYS A 103 15.18 -8.00 9.80
N ASP A 104 15.95 -8.76 10.55
CA ASP A 104 15.75 -9.03 11.99
C ASP A 104 14.46 -9.81 12.35
N SER A 105 13.68 -10.25 11.35
CA SER A 105 12.53 -11.14 11.54
C SER A 105 12.92 -12.61 11.35
N GLN A 106 12.25 -13.53 12.04
CA GLN A 106 12.33 -14.97 11.75
C GLN A 106 11.21 -15.45 10.82
N LYS A 107 10.21 -14.60 10.53
CA LYS A 107 9.09 -14.95 9.66
C LYS A 107 9.51 -14.84 8.20
N VAL A 108 9.19 -15.89 7.45
CA VAL A 108 9.50 -15.98 6.03
C VAL A 108 8.24 -16.16 5.22
N GLN A 109 8.18 -15.54 4.04
CA GLN A 109 7.03 -15.60 3.14
C GLN A 109 7.47 -16.15 1.79
N TRP A 110 6.95 -17.32 1.44
CA TRP A 110 7.14 -17.91 0.10
C TRP A 110 6.19 -17.29 -0.91
N ILE A 111 6.74 -17.00 -2.09
CA ILE A 111 6.01 -16.53 -3.27
C ILE A 111 6.42 -17.43 -4.44
N HIS A 112 5.49 -18.24 -4.91
CA HIS A 112 5.68 -19.14 -6.04
C HIS A 112 5.40 -18.42 -7.37
N PRO A 113 5.97 -18.87 -8.50
CA PRO A 113 5.77 -18.20 -9.80
C PRO A 113 4.31 -18.14 -10.28
N ILE A 114 3.49 -19.10 -9.85
CA ILE A 114 2.08 -19.20 -10.21
C ILE A 114 1.15 -18.47 -9.23
N ASP A 115 1.70 -17.93 -8.14
CA ASP A 115 0.89 -17.23 -7.16
C ASP A 115 0.33 -15.93 -7.73
N PRO A 116 -0.90 -15.53 -7.36
CA PRO A 116 -1.36 -14.18 -7.61
C PRO A 116 -0.48 -13.17 -6.85
N PRO A 117 -0.51 -11.87 -7.21
CA PRO A 117 0.18 -10.84 -6.44
C PRO A 117 -0.18 -10.92 -4.94
N LYS A 118 0.84 -10.99 -4.07
CA LYS A 118 0.66 -11.19 -2.62
C LYS A 118 1.01 -9.93 -1.83
N VAL A 119 0.30 -9.73 -0.72
CA VAL A 119 0.73 -8.77 0.33
C VAL A 119 1.78 -9.41 1.22
N TYR A 120 2.64 -8.59 1.82
CA TYR A 120 3.64 -9.04 2.80
C TYR A 120 3.22 -8.64 4.22
N PRO A 121 3.16 -9.58 5.18
CA PRO A 121 2.92 -9.28 6.59
C PRO A 121 4.21 -8.74 7.22
N TRP A 122 4.22 -7.47 7.60
CA TRP A 122 5.37 -6.83 8.25
C TRP A 122 5.36 -7.08 9.76
N GLU A 123 6.53 -7.17 10.37
CA GLU A 123 6.65 -7.26 11.83
C GLU A 123 6.89 -5.88 12.44
N SER A 124 6.08 -5.51 13.44
CA SER A 124 6.19 -4.22 14.13
C SER A 124 7.45 -4.07 14.96
N SER A 125 8.08 -5.19 15.36
CA SER A 125 9.27 -5.22 16.21
C SER A 125 10.59 -4.99 15.46
N ALA A 126 10.57 -5.11 14.13
CA ALA A 126 11.77 -4.92 13.32
C ALA A 126 12.11 -3.43 13.21
N LYS A 127 13.40 -3.11 13.32
CA LYS A 127 13.90 -1.72 13.32
C LYS A 127 13.68 -1.04 11.97
N ASP A 128 13.88 -1.81 10.90
CA ASP A 128 13.81 -1.32 9.53
C ASP A 128 12.84 -2.18 8.68
N GLU A 129 12.15 -1.52 7.76
CA GLU A 129 11.27 -2.15 6.78
C GLU A 129 12.07 -2.61 5.54
N SER A 130 13.23 -3.21 5.78
CA SER A 130 14.09 -3.80 4.75
C SER A 130 13.82 -5.28 4.59
N LEU A 131 13.93 -5.78 3.37
CA LEU A 131 13.69 -7.17 3.00
C LEU A 131 14.99 -7.83 2.50
N MET A 132 15.08 -9.13 2.70
CA MET A 132 16.02 -10.02 2.05
C MET A 132 15.24 -11.05 1.23
N VAL A 133 15.84 -11.50 0.13
CA VAL A 133 15.25 -12.52 -0.73
C VAL A 133 16.18 -13.72 -0.84
N LEU A 134 15.57 -14.90 -0.81
CA LEU A 134 16.19 -16.19 -1.04
C LEU A 134 15.57 -16.80 -2.29
N VAL A 135 16.39 -17.45 -3.10
CA VAL A 135 15.96 -18.31 -4.19
C VAL A 135 16.52 -19.69 -3.92
N ASP A 136 15.75 -20.73 -4.22
CA ASP A 136 16.19 -22.12 -3.99
C ASP A 136 17.57 -22.40 -4.62
N GLY A 137 18.48 -22.98 -3.84
CA GLY A 137 19.89 -23.21 -4.20
C GLY A 137 20.84 -22.02 -4.05
N TYR A 138 20.35 -20.86 -3.58
CA TYR A 138 21.14 -19.67 -3.30
C TYR A 138 21.02 -19.24 -1.85
N LYS A 139 21.96 -18.41 -1.39
CA LYS A 139 21.96 -17.76 -0.08
C LYS A 139 21.07 -16.51 -0.11
N TRP A 140 20.71 -16.02 1.08
CA TRP A 140 20.00 -14.75 1.25
C TRP A 140 20.75 -13.59 0.59
N SER A 141 19.99 -12.68 -0.02
CA SER A 141 20.50 -11.44 -0.58
C SER A 141 20.98 -10.47 0.49
N SER A 142 21.68 -9.41 0.06
CA SER A 142 21.78 -8.18 0.85
C SER A 142 20.40 -7.58 1.09
N PRO A 143 20.18 -6.87 2.22
CA PRO A 143 18.95 -6.12 2.47
C PRO A 143 18.62 -5.10 1.36
N PHE A 144 17.34 -4.92 1.07
CA PHE A 144 16.83 -3.90 0.15
C PHE A 144 15.49 -3.33 0.65
N SER A 145 15.19 -2.09 0.26
CA SER A 145 13.91 -1.43 0.55
C SER A 145 13.01 -1.40 -0.67
N VAL A 146 11.70 -1.45 -0.44
CA VAL A 146 10.65 -1.33 -1.47
C VAL A 146 9.76 -0.09 -1.27
N SER A 147 10.25 0.90 -0.51
CA SER A 147 9.50 2.11 -0.18
C SER A 147 9.36 3.10 -1.34
N ASN A 148 10.30 3.08 -2.27
CA ASN A 148 10.39 4.04 -3.37
C ASN A 148 10.36 3.32 -4.71
N GLU A 149 9.80 3.99 -5.73
CA GLU A 149 9.86 3.51 -7.10
C GLU A 149 11.31 3.42 -7.61
N GLY A 150 11.55 2.44 -8.46
CA GLY A 150 12.85 2.27 -9.08
C GLY A 150 13.16 0.82 -9.41
N VAL A 151 14.39 0.62 -9.88
CA VAL A 151 14.94 -0.68 -10.18
C VAL A 151 16.20 -0.83 -9.36
N MET A 152 16.31 -1.96 -8.67
CA MET A 152 17.53 -2.36 -7.98
C MET A 152 17.85 -3.79 -8.35
N CYS A 153 19.09 -4.18 -8.13
CA CYS A 153 19.55 -5.53 -8.37
C CYS A 153 20.25 -6.06 -7.13
N VAL A 154 19.93 -7.28 -6.73
CA VAL A 154 20.59 -7.97 -5.64
C VAL A 154 21.35 -9.18 -6.18
N CYS A 155 22.56 -9.41 -5.66
CA CYS A 155 23.36 -10.56 -6.02
C CYS A 155 23.05 -11.71 -5.06
N LEU A 156 22.77 -12.88 -5.62
CA LEU A 156 22.52 -14.12 -4.90
C LEU A 156 23.70 -15.06 -5.11
N GLN A 157 24.38 -15.40 -4.03
CA GLN A 157 25.49 -16.35 -4.07
C GLN A 157 24.96 -17.77 -3.98
N LYS A 158 25.54 -18.68 -4.76
CA LYS A 158 25.18 -20.10 -4.69
C LYS A 158 25.62 -20.70 -3.35
N GLU A 159 24.87 -21.67 -2.83
CA GLU A 159 25.24 -22.33 -1.57
C GLU A 159 26.53 -23.16 -1.69
N ILE A 160 26.66 -23.88 -2.81
CA ILE A 160 27.81 -24.72 -3.16
C ILE A 160 28.50 -24.02 -4.33
N GLY A 161 29.80 -23.73 -4.19
CA GLY A 161 30.58 -22.83 -5.05
C GLY A 161 30.20 -22.80 -6.55
N GLY A 162 30.17 -21.60 -7.11
CA GLY A 162 29.80 -21.32 -8.50
C GLY A 162 29.41 -19.86 -8.70
N ASP A 163 29.08 -19.50 -9.93
CA ASP A 163 28.65 -18.13 -10.25
C ASP A 163 27.33 -17.79 -9.57
N GLY A 164 27.30 -16.61 -8.95
CA GLY A 164 26.07 -16.04 -8.40
C GLY A 164 25.12 -15.60 -9.50
N VAL A 165 23.84 -15.46 -9.16
CA VAL A 165 22.85 -14.85 -10.05
C VAL A 165 22.47 -13.49 -9.54
N GLN A 166 22.13 -12.59 -10.45
CA GLN A 166 21.61 -11.29 -10.08
C GLN A 166 20.09 -11.28 -10.29
N LEU A 167 19.37 -10.86 -9.27
CA LEU A 167 17.94 -10.70 -9.29
C LEU A 167 17.60 -9.21 -9.43
N ARG A 168 16.84 -8.88 -10.47
CA ARG A 168 16.30 -7.53 -10.69
C ARG A 168 14.99 -7.39 -9.94
N ILE A 169 14.90 -6.39 -9.09
CA ILE A 169 13.71 -6.05 -8.32
C ILE A 169 13.23 -4.70 -8.85
N GLN A 170 11.99 -4.64 -9.33
CA GLN A 170 11.38 -3.42 -9.84
C GLN A 170 10.24 -3.02 -8.91
N VAL A 171 10.33 -1.82 -8.33
CA VAL A 171 9.21 -1.15 -7.66
C VAL A 171 8.62 -0.16 -8.64
N ARG A 172 7.34 -0.30 -8.94
CA ARG A 172 6.61 0.61 -9.82
C ARG A 172 5.26 0.98 -9.22
N SER A 173 4.68 2.10 -9.65
CA SER A 173 3.28 2.41 -9.40
C SER A 173 2.40 1.22 -9.78
N GLY A 174 1.51 0.85 -8.86
CA GLY A 174 0.56 -0.24 -9.04
C GLY A 174 -0.56 0.16 -10.00
N VAL A 175 -1.11 -0.84 -10.69
CA VAL A 175 -2.28 -0.64 -11.56
C VAL A 175 -3.49 -1.22 -10.86
N LYS A 176 -4.57 -0.43 -10.72
CA LYS A 176 -5.91 -0.84 -10.22
C LYS A 176 -5.87 -2.05 -9.26
N GLY A 177 -5.41 -1.87 -8.03
CA GLY A 177 -5.36 -2.95 -7.04
C GLY A 177 -4.29 -2.80 -5.96
N SER A 178 -3.30 -1.94 -6.16
CA SER A 178 -2.36 -1.53 -5.13
C SER A 178 -1.74 -0.18 -5.44
N HIS A 179 -1.08 0.43 -4.46
CA HIS A 179 -0.29 1.63 -4.71
C HIS A 179 1.04 1.32 -5.40
N TYR A 180 1.71 0.23 -4.99
CA TYR A 180 2.95 -0.25 -5.58
C TYR A 180 2.88 -1.72 -5.97
N GLU A 181 3.66 -2.07 -6.98
CA GLU A 181 3.99 -3.44 -7.35
C GLU A 181 5.49 -3.66 -7.27
N VAL A 182 5.89 -4.72 -6.58
CA VAL A 182 7.28 -5.19 -6.48
C VAL A 182 7.41 -6.43 -7.33
N ILE A 183 8.18 -6.35 -8.41
CA ILE A 183 8.34 -7.43 -9.39
C ILE A 183 9.76 -7.98 -9.31
N PHE A 184 9.88 -9.27 -9.02
CA PHE A 184 11.14 -10.00 -9.03
C PHE A 184 11.36 -10.65 -10.40
N ARG A 185 12.49 -10.37 -11.05
CA ARG A 185 12.87 -10.97 -12.34
C ARG A 185 14.33 -11.40 -12.32
N PRO A 186 14.73 -12.43 -13.08
CA PRO A 186 16.14 -12.67 -13.33
C PRO A 186 16.74 -11.44 -14.02
N ASN A 187 17.96 -11.05 -13.68
CA ASN A 187 18.64 -9.98 -14.37
C ASN A 187 19.24 -10.51 -15.68
N SER A 188 18.43 -10.57 -16.74
CA SER A 188 18.90 -10.90 -18.07
C SER A 188 19.47 -9.65 -18.77
N PHE A 189 20.66 -9.79 -19.36
CA PHE A 189 21.28 -8.75 -20.20
C PHE A 189 20.47 -8.47 -21.50
N SER A 190 19.61 -9.40 -21.90
CA SER A 190 18.70 -9.24 -23.04
C SER A 190 17.34 -8.69 -22.57
N SER A 191 17.27 -7.39 -22.27
CA SER A 191 15.98 -6.69 -22.37
C SER A 191 15.49 -6.84 -23.81
N PRO A 192 14.20 -7.12 -24.07
CA PRO A 192 13.69 -7.03 -25.43
C PRO A 192 13.98 -5.61 -25.96
N TYR A 193 14.69 -5.52 -27.07
CA TYR A 193 14.97 -4.26 -27.74
C TYR A 193 13.64 -3.55 -28.00
N ARG A 194 13.51 -2.32 -27.49
CA ARG A 194 12.40 -1.45 -27.84
C ARG A 194 12.77 -0.81 -29.16
N ILE A 195 12.18 -1.28 -30.26
CA ILE A 195 12.24 -0.59 -31.54
C ILE A 195 11.22 0.54 -31.46
N GLU A 196 11.71 1.78 -31.42
CA GLU A 196 10.87 2.96 -31.60
C GLU A 196 10.67 3.16 -33.11
N ASN A 197 9.41 3.33 -33.53
CA ASN A 197 9.05 3.72 -34.91
C ASN A 197 9.02 5.24 -35.03
#